data_AF-A0A1C5R834-F1
#
_entry.id   AF-A0A1C5R834-F1
#
_cell.length_a   1.000
_cell.length_b   1.000
_cell.length_c   1.000
_cell.angle_alpha   90.00
_cell.angle_beta   90.00
_cell.angle_gamma   90.00
#
_symmetry.space_group_name_H-M   'P 1'
#
loop_
_entity.id
_entity.type
_entity.pdbx_description
1 polymer ?
#
loop_
_entity_poly.entity_id
_entity_poly.type
_entity_poly.pdbx_seq_one_letter_code
_entity_poly.pdbx_strand_id
1 'polypeptide(L)'
;MLCAPSQIARQLEQEKVLIPTAYYASLGRKTRKQYTDPYAWDQKTVACILVNQQYTGCTVNFMTTTVSYKVHKTVYKPKDEWQIIPNTQPAIIDEDTWKRVQELREHRIRPTATGRTSLFSGKVFCADCGSKLNFCAAKSLNANQEHYRCANYKSGRGSCQIHFIRNVVLEKIVLEAINSLADFVRCYEPVFLYLMAQKDILSKRTETSKLRTAIENEKRRIQDLDKLIERIYEDQVLGNISAECYARMSVNYENEQCHLINKVAEDEKKLACIEQTSLDLKTLLKVLRNSTSFEELTPTLVNSLIRRIEVHNNDKSSGHCYVKVDIYFTAIGLIDIPTEDEIKSLMAKIKANPQECRLTA
;
A
#
# COMPACT_ATOMS: atom_id res chain seq x y z
N MET A 1 -9.61 -8.77 -13.40
CA MET A 1 -10.20 -9.85 -12.57
C MET A 1 -9.12 -10.35 -11.61
N LEU A 2 -9.22 -10.06 -10.31
CA LEU A 2 -8.27 -10.56 -9.31
C LEU A 2 -8.73 -11.96 -8.86
N CYS A 3 -8.15 -13.02 -9.42
CA CYS A 3 -8.52 -14.39 -9.05
C CYS A 3 -8.13 -14.70 -7.61
N ALA A 4 -9.13 -14.94 -6.76
CA ALA A 4 -8.93 -15.44 -5.42
C ALA A 4 -8.26 -16.82 -5.43
N PRO A 5 -7.43 -17.18 -4.43
CA PRO A 5 -6.88 -18.54 -4.32
C PRO A 5 -7.96 -19.63 -4.29
N SER A 6 -9.18 -19.31 -3.86
CA SER A 6 -10.34 -20.20 -3.90
C SER A 6 -10.91 -20.41 -5.31
N GLN A 7 -10.83 -19.39 -6.16
CA GLN A 7 -11.23 -19.49 -7.57
C GLN A 7 -10.21 -20.32 -8.34
N ILE A 8 -8.92 -20.07 -8.11
CA ILE A 8 -7.83 -20.87 -8.69
C ILE A 8 -7.98 -22.34 -8.27
N ALA A 9 -8.23 -22.60 -6.98
CA ALA A 9 -8.45 -23.97 -6.50
C ALA A 9 -9.60 -24.69 -7.24
N ARG A 10 -10.76 -24.03 -7.40
CA ARG A 10 -11.90 -24.58 -8.15
C ARG A 10 -11.59 -24.79 -9.63
N GLN A 11 -10.83 -23.89 -10.24
CA GLN A 11 -10.42 -24.03 -11.63
C GLN A 11 -9.50 -25.25 -11.80
N LEU A 12 -8.49 -25.41 -10.94
CA LEU A 12 -7.58 -26.55 -10.97
C LEU A 12 -8.31 -27.88 -10.74
N GLU A 13 -9.32 -27.88 -9.87
CA GLU A 13 -10.20 -29.03 -9.64
C GLU A 13 -11.03 -29.37 -10.89
N GLN A 14 -11.61 -28.36 -11.57
CA GLN A 14 -12.33 -28.53 -12.83
C GLN A 14 -11.45 -29.06 -13.97
N GLU A 15 -10.22 -28.56 -14.04
CA GLU A 15 -9.19 -28.99 -15.01
C GLU A 15 -8.59 -30.37 -14.66
N LYS A 16 -9.00 -30.99 -13.53
CA LYS A 16 -8.48 -32.26 -13.02
C LYS A 16 -6.96 -32.26 -12.84
N VAL A 17 -6.42 -31.15 -12.35
CA VAL A 17 -5.00 -31.05 -11.97
C VAL A 17 -4.80 -31.73 -10.61
N LEU A 18 -3.84 -32.66 -10.53
CA LEU A 18 -3.53 -33.37 -9.28
C LEU A 18 -3.05 -32.40 -8.19
N ILE A 19 -3.54 -32.58 -6.96
CA ILE A 19 -2.98 -31.88 -5.79
C ILE A 19 -1.54 -32.34 -5.53
N PRO A 20 -0.67 -31.51 -4.91
CA PRO A 20 0.74 -31.85 -4.70
C PRO A 20 0.96 -33.19 -3.98
N THR A 21 0.10 -33.52 -3.01
CA THR A 21 0.14 -34.79 -2.29
C THR A 21 -0.17 -35.98 -3.21
N ALA A 22 -1.18 -35.87 -4.07
CA ALA A 22 -1.55 -36.93 -5.01
C ALA A 22 -0.50 -37.09 -6.11
N TYR A 23 0.08 -35.98 -6.58
CA TYR A 23 1.21 -35.99 -7.51
C TYR A 23 2.46 -36.67 -6.91
N TYR A 24 2.79 -36.39 -5.65
CA TYR A 24 3.91 -37.10 -5.00
C TYR A 24 3.62 -38.58 -4.79
N ALA A 25 2.37 -38.96 -4.47
CA ALA A 25 1.97 -40.35 -4.38
C ALA A 25 2.06 -41.07 -5.74
N SER A 26 1.71 -40.42 -6.85
CA SER A 26 1.84 -41.01 -8.20
C SER A 26 3.30 -41.23 -8.61
N LEU A 27 4.23 -40.45 -8.06
CA LEU A 27 5.68 -40.63 -8.20
C LEU A 27 6.27 -41.65 -7.20
N GLY A 28 5.45 -42.33 -6.40
CA GLY A 28 5.90 -43.30 -5.39
C GLY A 28 6.59 -42.67 -4.17
N ARG A 29 6.47 -41.36 -3.95
CA ARG A 29 7.05 -40.68 -2.79
C ARG A 29 6.14 -40.80 -1.57
N LYS A 30 6.73 -41.00 -0.39
CA LYS A 30 5.98 -41.06 0.87
C LYS A 30 5.37 -39.70 1.20
N THR A 31 4.05 -39.66 1.36
CA THR A 31 3.30 -38.45 1.75
C THR A 31 2.69 -38.60 3.14
N ARG A 32 2.80 -37.56 3.97
CA ARG A 32 2.28 -37.57 5.35
C ARG A 32 0.77 -37.34 5.44
N LYS A 33 0.20 -36.60 4.49
CA LYS A 33 -1.25 -36.33 4.43
C LYS A 33 -1.94 -37.39 3.58
N GLN A 34 -3.01 -37.97 4.11
CA GLN A 34 -3.96 -38.74 3.31
C GLN A 34 -4.91 -37.77 2.60
N TYR A 35 -5.36 -38.14 1.41
CA TYR A 35 -6.35 -37.40 0.63
C TYR A 35 -7.46 -38.35 0.19
N THR A 36 -8.69 -37.86 0.17
CA THR A 36 -9.85 -38.62 -0.30
C THR A 36 -10.09 -38.40 -1.80
N ASP A 37 -9.93 -37.16 -2.25
CA ASP A 37 -10.06 -36.76 -3.65
C ASP A 37 -8.69 -36.22 -4.15
N PRO A 38 -8.10 -36.80 -5.21
CA PRO A 38 -6.82 -36.36 -5.76
C PRO A 38 -6.86 -35.00 -6.48
N TYR A 39 -8.04 -34.43 -6.72
CA TYR A 39 -8.23 -33.15 -7.43
C TYR A 39 -8.76 -32.03 -6.53
N ALA A 40 -9.10 -32.32 -5.27
CA ALA A 40 -9.66 -31.35 -4.34
C ALA A 40 -8.60 -30.36 -3.84
N TRP A 41 -8.37 -29.27 -4.59
CA TRP A 41 -7.43 -28.21 -4.23
C TRP A 41 -7.91 -27.39 -3.04
N ASP A 42 -7.08 -27.34 -1.98
CA ASP A 42 -7.32 -26.44 -0.85
C ASP A 42 -6.81 -25.01 -1.17
N GLN A 43 -7.64 -24.02 -0.86
CA GLN A 43 -7.30 -22.60 -0.98
C GLN A 43 -5.99 -22.26 -0.26
N LYS A 44 -5.73 -22.87 0.91
CA LYS A 44 -4.49 -22.60 1.66
C LYS A 44 -3.25 -23.10 0.90
N THR A 45 -3.35 -24.26 0.24
CA THR A 45 -2.26 -24.80 -0.58
C THR A 45 -1.91 -23.86 -1.72
N VAL A 46 -2.92 -23.38 -2.47
CA VAL A 46 -2.72 -22.37 -3.53
C VAL A 46 -2.12 -21.09 -2.95
N ALA A 47 -2.60 -20.64 -1.78
CA ALA A 47 -2.08 -19.46 -1.13
C ALA A 47 -0.61 -19.58 -0.71
N CYS A 48 -0.17 -20.76 -0.22
CA CYS A 48 1.22 -21.04 0.12
C CYS A 48 2.13 -21.09 -1.12
N ILE A 49 1.66 -21.71 -2.21
CA ILE A 49 2.39 -21.75 -3.48
C ILE A 49 2.64 -20.32 -3.98
N LEU A 50 1.60 -19.49 -4.04
CA LEU A 50 1.73 -18.12 -4.55
C LEU A 50 2.63 -17.20 -3.72
N VAL A 51 2.90 -17.53 -2.45
CA VAL A 51 3.78 -16.73 -1.56
C VAL A 51 5.24 -17.22 -1.63
N ASN A 52 5.48 -18.43 -2.15
CA ASN A 52 6.83 -19.00 -2.14
C ASN A 52 7.76 -18.26 -3.11
N GLN A 53 8.70 -17.49 -2.56
CA GLN A 53 9.69 -16.75 -3.34
C GLN A 53 10.69 -17.67 -4.04
N GLN A 54 10.89 -18.91 -3.57
CA GLN A 54 11.88 -19.82 -4.16
C GLN A 54 11.62 -20.13 -5.64
N TYR A 55 10.40 -19.91 -6.13
CA TYR A 55 10.06 -20.03 -7.55
C TYR A 55 10.77 -18.99 -8.45
N THR A 56 11.32 -17.92 -7.87
CA THR A 56 12.17 -16.95 -8.59
C THR A 56 13.62 -17.41 -8.73
N GLY A 57 13.94 -18.65 -8.38
CA GLY A 57 15.30 -19.20 -8.47
C GLY A 57 16.19 -18.89 -7.26
N CYS A 58 15.64 -18.35 -6.17
CA CYS A 58 16.38 -18.08 -4.94
C CYS A 58 16.20 -19.18 -3.88
N THR A 59 17.18 -19.28 -2.97
CA THR A 59 17.05 -20.07 -1.75
C THR A 59 16.71 -19.15 -0.60
N VAL A 60 15.62 -19.45 0.11
CA VAL A 60 15.21 -18.72 1.32
C VAL A 60 15.45 -19.59 2.55
N ASN A 61 16.39 -19.19 3.40
CA ASN A 61 16.80 -19.88 4.62
C ASN A 61 16.52 -19.04 5.87
N PHE A 62 16.63 -19.68 7.03
CA PHE A 62 16.48 -19.04 8.36
C PHE A 62 15.13 -18.35 8.59
N MET A 63 14.05 -18.81 7.94
CA MET A 63 12.70 -18.28 8.15
C MET A 63 12.15 -18.51 9.56
N THR A 64 12.67 -19.51 10.27
CA THR A 64 12.16 -19.91 11.58
C THR A 64 13.28 -20.12 12.58
N THR A 65 13.01 -19.82 13.84
CA THR A 65 13.87 -20.14 14.99
C THR A 65 13.06 -20.81 16.08
N THR A 66 13.72 -21.36 17.10
CA THR A 66 13.08 -21.82 18.33
C THR A 66 13.06 -20.70 19.37
N VAL A 67 11.97 -20.58 20.15
CA VAL A 67 11.83 -19.54 21.20
C VAL A 67 13.03 -19.50 22.13
N SER A 68 13.52 -20.67 22.57
CA SER A 68 14.78 -20.79 23.30
C SER A 68 15.27 -22.24 23.25
N TYR A 69 16.48 -22.48 23.74
CA TYR A 69 17.01 -23.84 23.91
C TYR A 69 16.11 -24.74 24.78
N LYS A 70 15.38 -24.17 25.75
CA LYS A 70 14.47 -24.92 26.64
C LYS A 70 13.06 -25.06 26.07
N VAL A 71 12.67 -24.18 25.17
CA VAL A 71 11.33 -24.14 24.57
C VAL A 71 11.46 -24.30 23.06
N HIS A 72 11.38 -25.54 22.60
CA HIS A 72 11.49 -25.93 21.18
C HIS A 72 10.27 -25.55 20.33
N LYS A 73 9.53 -24.51 20.72
CA LYS A 73 8.43 -23.97 19.92
C LYS A 73 9.02 -23.17 18.75
N THR A 74 8.66 -23.56 17.52
CA THR A 74 9.08 -22.85 16.31
C THR A 74 8.32 -21.52 16.17
N VAL A 75 9.05 -20.44 15.94
CA VAL A 75 8.54 -19.11 15.63
C VAL A 75 9.13 -18.62 14.32
N TYR A 76 8.33 -17.87 13.54
CA TYR A 76 8.79 -17.25 12.31
C TYR A 76 9.56 -15.97 12.63
N LYS A 77 10.72 -15.80 12.00
CA LYS A 77 11.53 -14.60 12.09
C LYS A 77 10.93 -13.49 11.20
N PRO A 78 11.16 -12.20 11.53
CA PRO A 78 10.85 -11.11 10.61
C PRO A 78 11.57 -11.31 9.27
N LYS A 79 10.99 -10.82 8.18
CA LYS A 79 11.51 -11.04 6.82
C LYS A 79 12.93 -10.50 6.63
N ASP A 80 13.29 -9.45 7.37
CA ASP A 80 14.61 -8.80 7.30
C ASP A 80 15.73 -9.69 7.87
N GLU A 81 15.38 -10.70 8.67
CA GLU A 81 16.32 -11.72 9.16
C GLU A 81 16.39 -12.96 8.26
N TRP A 82 15.59 -13.02 7.19
CA TRP A 82 15.62 -14.16 6.28
C TRP A 82 16.86 -14.05 5.40
N GLN A 83 17.58 -15.15 5.24
CA GLN A 83 18.70 -15.19 4.31
C GLN A 83 18.18 -15.62 2.94
N ILE A 84 18.18 -14.68 2.00
CA ILE A 84 17.75 -14.91 0.62
C ILE A 84 19.00 -14.93 -0.25
N ILE A 85 19.33 -16.11 -0.79
CA ILE A 85 20.46 -16.29 -1.70
C ILE A 85 19.90 -16.35 -3.13
N PRO A 86 20.19 -15.38 -4.00
CA PRO A 86 19.66 -15.36 -5.36
C PRO A 86 20.34 -16.43 -6.24
N ASN A 87 19.66 -16.81 -7.34
CA ASN A 87 20.20 -17.62 -8.44
C ASN A 87 20.80 -18.98 -8.03
N THR A 88 20.22 -19.65 -7.05
CA THR A 88 20.64 -20.98 -6.61
C THR A 88 20.04 -22.11 -7.45
N GLN A 89 18.95 -21.84 -8.15
CA GLN A 89 18.28 -22.80 -9.04
C GLN A 89 17.64 -22.08 -10.23
N PRO A 90 17.38 -22.79 -11.35
CA PRO A 90 16.63 -22.22 -12.47
C PRO A 90 15.26 -21.67 -12.00
N ALA A 91 15.00 -20.41 -12.31
CA ALA A 91 13.76 -19.75 -11.95
C ALA A 91 12.58 -20.33 -12.75
N ILE A 92 11.47 -20.59 -12.08
CA ILE A 92 10.20 -21.01 -12.72
C ILE A 92 9.42 -19.77 -13.19
N ILE A 93 9.52 -18.67 -12.43
CA ILE A 93 8.92 -17.37 -12.73
C ILE A 93 9.96 -16.26 -12.50
N ASP A 94 9.83 -15.14 -13.18
CA ASP A 94 10.67 -13.96 -12.93
C ASP A 94 10.30 -13.24 -11.61
N GLU A 95 11.24 -12.47 -11.09
CA GLU A 95 11.07 -11.77 -9.81
C GLU A 95 9.99 -10.69 -9.88
N ASP A 96 9.85 -10.01 -11.02
CA ASP A 96 8.88 -8.93 -11.21
C ASP A 96 7.43 -9.47 -11.20
N THR A 97 7.20 -10.60 -11.86
CA THR A 97 5.94 -11.34 -11.82
C THR A 97 5.60 -11.77 -10.39
N TRP A 98 6.58 -12.28 -9.63
CA TRP A 98 6.36 -12.67 -8.24
C TRP A 98 6.00 -11.47 -7.36
N LYS A 99 6.74 -10.36 -7.48
CA LYS A 99 6.46 -9.10 -6.77
C LYS A 99 5.06 -8.60 -7.10
N ARG A 100 4.69 -8.62 -8.38
CA ARG A 100 3.36 -8.22 -8.83
C ARG A 100 2.25 -9.07 -8.21
N VAL A 101 2.44 -10.38 -8.12
CA VAL A 101 1.48 -11.27 -7.44
C VAL A 101 1.37 -10.93 -5.95
N GLN A 102 2.47 -10.61 -5.26
CA GLN A 102 2.40 -10.19 -3.85
C GLN A 102 1.61 -8.89 -3.68
N GLU A 103 1.88 -7.87 -4.51
CA GLU A 103 1.11 -6.60 -4.50
C GLU A 103 -0.39 -6.85 -4.68
N LEU A 104 -0.77 -7.64 -5.68
CA LEU A 104 -2.18 -7.96 -5.96
C LEU A 104 -2.85 -8.69 -4.79
N ARG A 105 -2.09 -9.48 -4.02
CA ARG A 105 -2.59 -10.18 -2.84
C ARG A 105 -2.75 -9.27 -1.63
N GLU A 106 -1.87 -8.30 -1.44
CA GLU A 106 -1.98 -7.27 -0.39
C GLU A 106 -3.22 -6.39 -0.60
N HIS A 107 -3.50 -6.03 -1.85
CA HIS A 107 -4.65 -5.19 -2.24
C HIS A 107 -5.91 -5.97 -2.59
N ARG A 108 -6.01 -7.26 -2.22
CA ARG A 108 -7.16 -8.10 -2.59
C ARG A 108 -8.47 -7.61 -1.97
N ILE A 109 -9.43 -7.30 -2.83
CA ILE A 109 -10.84 -7.13 -2.46
C ILE A 109 -11.46 -8.51 -2.24
N ARG A 110 -12.01 -8.75 -1.04
CA ARG A 110 -12.78 -9.97 -0.76
C ARG A 110 -14.21 -9.76 -1.26
N PRO A 111 -14.69 -10.53 -2.26
CA PRO A 111 -16.10 -10.49 -2.62
C PRO A 111 -16.93 -10.99 -1.44
N THR A 112 -18.11 -10.38 -1.22
CA THR A 112 -19.06 -10.91 -0.23
C THR A 112 -19.68 -12.21 -0.74
N ALA A 113 -20.26 -13.00 0.17
CA ALA A 113 -20.92 -14.27 -0.17
C ALA A 113 -22.08 -14.11 -1.17
N THR A 114 -22.61 -12.90 -1.33
CA THR A 114 -23.64 -12.54 -2.31
C THR A 114 -23.07 -12.17 -3.68
N GLY A 115 -21.75 -12.03 -3.81
CA GLY A 115 -21.09 -11.49 -5.01
C GLY A 115 -21.16 -9.96 -5.13
N ARG A 116 -21.84 -9.27 -4.20
CA ARG A 116 -21.98 -7.81 -4.22
C ARG A 116 -20.71 -7.13 -3.72
N THR A 117 -20.31 -6.06 -4.40
CA THR A 117 -19.12 -5.27 -4.06
C THR A 117 -19.53 -3.82 -3.91
N SER A 118 -19.05 -3.16 -2.86
CA SER A 118 -19.27 -1.72 -2.71
C SER A 118 -18.16 -0.90 -3.38
N LEU A 119 -18.53 0.30 -3.82
CA LEU A 119 -17.65 1.33 -4.40
C LEU A 119 -16.46 1.68 -3.49
N PHE A 120 -16.65 1.67 -2.17
CA PHE A 120 -15.61 2.04 -1.20
C PHE A 120 -14.83 0.83 -0.64
N SER A 121 -14.83 -0.29 -1.35
CA SER A 121 -14.13 -1.49 -0.90
C SER A 121 -12.65 -1.22 -0.62
N GLY A 122 -12.24 -1.46 0.63
CA GLY A 122 -10.85 -1.24 1.07
C GLY A 122 -10.48 0.22 1.38
N LYS A 123 -11.41 1.17 1.23
CA LYS A 123 -11.18 2.61 1.48
C LYS A 123 -11.79 3.13 2.78
N VAL A 124 -12.66 2.37 3.45
CA VAL A 124 -13.35 2.79 4.68
C VAL A 124 -12.65 2.26 5.93
N PHE A 125 -12.34 3.15 6.87
CA PHE A 125 -11.59 2.90 8.09
C PHE A 125 -12.30 3.48 9.31
N CYS A 126 -12.04 2.91 10.47
CA CYS A 126 -12.55 3.40 11.75
C CYS A 126 -11.58 4.48 12.26
N ALA A 127 -12.12 5.65 12.60
CA ALA A 127 -11.30 6.74 13.15
C ALA A 127 -10.64 6.34 14.48
N ASP A 128 -11.37 5.66 15.37
CA ASP A 128 -10.90 5.34 16.72
C ASP A 128 -9.82 4.25 16.76
N CYS A 129 -9.96 3.17 15.96
CA CYS A 129 -9.04 2.02 16.03
C CYS A 129 -8.21 1.79 14.77
N GLY A 130 -8.34 2.65 13.75
CA GLY A 130 -7.64 2.56 12.47
C GLY A 130 -7.96 1.31 11.63
N SER A 131 -8.80 0.40 12.13
CA SER A 131 -9.14 -0.84 11.44
C SER A 131 -10.10 -0.59 10.28
N LYS A 132 -10.00 -1.40 9.23
CA LYS A 132 -10.93 -1.34 8.08
C LYS A 132 -12.37 -1.63 8.51
N LEU A 133 -13.34 -0.96 7.89
CA LEU A 133 -14.75 -1.35 8.00
C LEU A 133 -15.07 -2.41 6.95
N ASN A 134 -15.76 -3.46 7.38
CA ASN A 134 -16.22 -4.53 6.52
C ASN A 134 -17.57 -4.16 5.91
N PHE A 135 -17.66 -4.21 4.59
CA PHE A 135 -18.92 -4.16 3.87
C PHE A 135 -19.75 -5.42 4.16
N CYS A 136 -20.96 -5.24 4.67
CA CYS A 136 -21.88 -6.29 5.05
C CYS A 136 -23.07 -6.29 4.08
N ALA A 137 -23.09 -7.28 3.20
CA ALA A 137 -24.20 -7.59 2.33
C ALA A 137 -24.64 -9.05 2.58
N ALA A 138 -25.95 -9.28 2.58
CA ALA A 138 -26.56 -10.59 2.75
C ALA A 138 -27.72 -10.73 1.76
N LYS A 139 -28.10 -11.98 1.42
CA LYS A 139 -29.24 -12.22 0.51
C LYS A 139 -30.56 -11.67 1.07
N SER A 140 -30.67 -11.58 2.41
CA SER A 140 -31.82 -11.01 3.11
C SER A 140 -31.79 -9.49 3.23
N LEU A 141 -30.68 -8.82 2.85
CA LEU A 141 -30.53 -7.38 2.93
C LEU A 141 -30.78 -6.74 1.56
N ASN A 142 -31.67 -5.76 1.55
CA ASN A 142 -31.86 -4.89 0.38
C ASN A 142 -30.68 -3.93 0.25
N ALA A 143 -30.48 -3.35 -0.94
CA ALA A 143 -29.39 -2.37 -1.19
C ALA A 143 -29.36 -1.24 -0.14
N ASN A 144 -30.54 -0.76 0.27
CA ASN A 144 -30.69 0.31 1.27
C ASN A 144 -30.28 -0.10 2.70
N GLN A 145 -30.13 -1.39 2.97
CA GLN A 145 -29.77 -1.95 4.28
C GLN A 145 -28.33 -2.45 4.33
N GLU A 146 -27.62 -2.45 3.19
CA GLU A 146 -26.20 -2.73 3.14
C GLU A 146 -25.43 -1.67 3.95
N HIS A 147 -24.42 -2.10 4.69
CA HIS A 147 -23.76 -1.24 5.66
C HIS A 147 -22.32 -1.66 5.88
N TYR A 148 -21.57 -0.75 6.48
CA TYR A 148 -20.21 -0.93 6.93
C TYR A 148 -20.18 -1.08 8.45
N ARG A 149 -19.38 -2.03 8.93
CA ARG A 149 -19.10 -2.17 10.37
C ARG A 149 -17.62 -2.37 10.64
N CYS A 150 -17.12 -1.82 11.74
CA CYS A 150 -15.72 -1.98 12.12
C CYS A 150 -15.31 -3.46 12.23
N ALA A 151 -14.21 -3.83 11.57
CA ALA A 151 -13.69 -5.20 11.60
C ALA A 151 -13.21 -5.61 13.00
N ASN A 152 -12.61 -4.68 13.75
CA ASN A 152 -12.13 -4.93 15.10
C ASN A 152 -13.30 -5.26 16.05
N TYR A 153 -14.38 -4.49 15.98
CA TYR A 153 -15.62 -4.77 16.71
C TYR A 153 -16.23 -6.12 16.28
N LYS A 154 -16.34 -6.38 14.97
CA LYS A 154 -16.89 -7.66 14.44
C LYS A 154 -16.12 -8.89 14.92
N SER A 155 -14.83 -8.77 15.21
CA SER A 155 -14.00 -9.89 15.67
C SER A 155 -14.42 -10.43 17.05
N GLY A 156 -15.20 -9.66 17.82
CA GLY A 156 -15.60 -9.99 19.19
C GLY A 156 -14.47 -9.92 20.21
N ARG A 157 -13.24 -9.59 19.78
CA ARG A 157 -12.04 -9.45 20.61
C ARG A 157 -11.48 -8.03 20.63
N GLY A 158 -12.12 -7.11 19.91
CA GLY A 158 -11.67 -5.72 19.78
C GLY A 158 -12.15 -4.82 20.92
N SER A 159 -11.37 -3.79 21.22
CA SER A 159 -11.69 -2.73 22.19
C SER A 159 -12.53 -1.59 21.60
N CYS A 160 -12.82 -1.63 20.30
CA CYS A 160 -13.48 -0.53 19.59
C CYS A 160 -15.00 -0.54 19.80
N GLN A 161 -15.62 0.63 19.94
CA GLN A 161 -17.08 0.78 19.96
C GLN A 161 -17.69 0.49 18.58
N ILE A 162 -19.03 0.34 18.53
CA ILE A 162 -19.75 -0.04 17.30
C ILE A 162 -19.78 1.09 16.27
N HIS A 163 -18.73 1.18 15.45
CA HIS A 163 -18.72 2.06 14.28
C HIS A 163 -19.51 1.44 13.14
N PHE A 164 -20.53 2.16 12.71
CA PHE A 164 -21.52 1.69 11.76
C PHE A 164 -21.99 2.83 10.85
N ILE A 165 -22.04 2.58 9.55
CA ILE A 165 -22.65 3.50 8.58
C ILE A 165 -23.32 2.71 7.47
N ARG A 166 -24.50 3.17 7.00
CA ARG A 166 -25.20 2.56 5.87
C ARG A 166 -24.51 2.93 4.55
N ASN A 167 -24.44 2.00 3.60
CA ASN A 167 -23.80 2.20 2.31
C ASN A 167 -24.43 3.37 1.55
N VAL A 168 -25.76 3.40 1.46
CA VAL A 168 -26.51 4.48 0.79
C VAL A 168 -26.31 5.87 1.43
N VAL A 169 -26.02 5.93 2.73
CA VAL A 169 -25.72 7.20 3.41
C VAL A 169 -24.30 7.62 3.09
N LEU A 170 -23.36 6.68 3.12
CA LEU A 170 -21.97 6.95 2.77
C LEU A 170 -21.81 7.40 1.32
N GLU A 171 -22.53 6.77 0.38
CA GLU A 171 -22.53 7.18 -1.03
C GLU A 171 -22.98 8.63 -1.21
N LYS A 172 -24.05 9.04 -0.52
CA LYS A 172 -24.54 10.43 -0.56
C LYS A 172 -23.53 11.42 0.02
N ILE A 173 -22.99 11.13 1.21
CA ILE A 173 -21.99 11.99 1.86
C ILE A 173 -20.77 12.17 0.96
N VAL A 174 -20.29 11.09 0.35
CA VAL A 174 -19.13 11.14 -0.54
C VAL A 174 -19.43 11.90 -1.83
N LEU A 175 -20.62 11.70 -2.43
CA LEU A 175 -21.03 12.43 -3.61
C LEU A 175 -21.12 13.94 -3.35
N GLU A 176 -21.74 14.32 -2.24
CA GLU A 176 -21.85 15.71 -1.80
C GLU A 176 -20.48 16.34 -1.50
N ALA A 177 -19.57 15.60 -0.88
CA ALA A 177 -18.20 16.06 -0.64
C ALA A 177 -17.40 16.26 -1.94
N ILE A 178 -17.55 15.35 -2.92
CA ILE A 178 -16.91 15.50 -4.24
C ILE A 178 -17.49 16.71 -4.98
N ASN A 179 -18.82 16.87 -4.99
CA ASN A 179 -19.47 18.00 -5.66
C ASN A 179 -19.09 19.33 -5.00
N SER A 180 -19.12 19.41 -3.67
CA SER A 180 -18.68 20.60 -2.92
C SER A 180 -17.22 20.95 -3.21
N LEU A 181 -16.34 19.95 -3.30
CA LEU A 181 -14.94 20.17 -3.67
C LEU A 181 -14.81 20.62 -5.14
N ALA A 182 -15.57 20.03 -6.06
CA ALA A 182 -15.58 20.43 -7.47
C ALA A 182 -16.04 21.89 -7.63
N ASP A 183 -17.10 22.27 -6.93
CA ASP A 183 -17.61 23.65 -6.89
C ASP A 183 -16.59 24.62 -6.33
N PHE A 184 -15.93 24.26 -5.22
CA PHE A 184 -14.87 25.09 -4.63
C PHE A 184 -13.70 25.31 -5.59
N VAL A 185 -13.22 24.24 -6.24
CA VAL A 185 -12.11 24.33 -7.21
C VAL A 185 -12.52 25.15 -8.43
N ARG A 186 -13.76 25.01 -8.91
CA ARG A 186 -14.25 25.75 -10.07
C ARG A 186 -14.43 27.25 -9.78
N CYS A 187 -15.05 27.59 -8.66
CA CYS A 187 -15.37 28.98 -8.31
C CYS A 187 -14.16 29.74 -7.76
N TYR A 188 -13.27 29.04 -7.05
CA TYR A 188 -12.16 29.64 -6.30
C TYR A 188 -10.83 28.94 -6.56
N GLU A 189 -10.55 28.59 -7.82
CA GLU A 189 -9.30 27.91 -8.20
C GLU A 189 -8.03 28.58 -7.65
N PRO A 190 -7.86 29.92 -7.71
CA PRO A 190 -6.66 30.56 -7.16
C PRO A 190 -6.51 30.36 -5.65
N VAL A 191 -7.64 30.35 -4.91
CA VAL A 191 -7.66 30.12 -3.46
C VAL A 191 -7.31 28.67 -3.15
N PHE A 192 -7.86 27.74 -3.92
CA PHE A 192 -7.53 26.33 -3.82
C PHE A 192 -6.04 26.09 -4.05
N LEU A 193 -5.48 26.61 -5.14
CA LEU A 193 -4.06 26.50 -5.46
C LEU A 193 -3.18 27.15 -4.39
N TYR A 194 -3.60 28.27 -3.80
CA TYR A 194 -2.90 28.91 -2.69
C TYR A 194 -2.88 28.03 -1.42
N LEU A 195 -4.01 27.45 -1.05
CA LEU A 195 -4.08 26.52 0.09
C LEU A 195 -3.23 25.28 -0.13
N MET A 196 -3.19 24.76 -1.36
CA MET A 196 -2.30 23.68 -1.75
C MET A 196 -0.84 24.11 -1.72
N ALA A 197 -0.54 25.32 -2.16
CA ALA A 197 0.82 25.85 -2.13
C ALA A 197 1.34 26.01 -0.70
N GLN A 198 0.48 26.46 0.21
CA GLN A 198 0.81 26.55 1.64
C GLN A 198 0.98 25.17 2.28
N LYS A 199 0.15 24.18 1.92
CA LYS A 199 0.26 22.81 2.45
C LYS A 199 1.44 22.02 1.86
N ASP A 200 1.85 22.29 0.61
CA ASP A 200 2.76 21.40 -0.12
C ASP A 200 3.96 22.03 -0.85
N ILE A 201 4.07 23.35 -1.04
CA ILE A 201 4.88 23.84 -2.19
C ILE A 201 6.07 24.74 -1.84
N LEU A 202 6.07 25.49 -0.73
CA LEU A 202 7.25 26.29 -0.37
C LEU A 202 8.36 25.47 0.33
N SER A 203 8.00 24.40 1.05
CA SER A 203 8.94 23.51 1.74
C SER A 203 9.49 22.39 0.85
N LYS A 204 8.67 21.76 0.00
CA LYS A 204 9.08 20.53 -0.69
C LYS A 204 9.91 20.71 -1.96
N ARG A 205 9.86 21.82 -2.70
CA ARG A 205 10.67 21.95 -3.95
C ARG A 205 12.17 21.95 -3.68
N THR A 206 12.59 22.72 -2.68
CA THR A 206 13.99 22.77 -2.24
C THR A 206 14.39 21.44 -1.61
N GLU A 207 13.52 20.82 -0.81
CA GLU A 207 13.75 19.47 -0.26
C GLU A 207 13.84 18.39 -1.35
N THR A 208 12.99 18.43 -2.37
CA THR A 208 13.00 17.46 -3.49
C THR A 208 14.28 17.59 -4.30
N SER A 209 14.71 18.83 -4.58
CA SER A 209 15.99 19.10 -5.25
C SER A 209 17.17 18.61 -4.41
N LYS A 210 17.18 18.93 -3.11
CA LYS A 210 18.20 18.45 -2.15
C LYS A 210 18.23 16.93 -2.07
N LEU A 211 17.07 16.28 -2.02
CA LEU A 211 16.93 14.82 -1.96
C LEU A 211 17.46 14.18 -3.24
N ARG A 212 17.14 14.73 -4.42
CA ARG A 212 17.71 14.27 -5.70
C ARG A 212 19.23 14.41 -5.73
N THR A 213 19.77 15.54 -5.29
CA THR A 213 21.24 15.73 -5.21
C THR A 213 21.90 14.80 -4.20
N ALA A 214 21.22 14.51 -3.08
CA ALA A 214 21.71 13.57 -2.07
C ALA A 214 21.79 12.15 -2.64
N ILE A 215 20.71 11.67 -3.29
CA ILE A 215 20.67 10.36 -3.95
C ILE A 215 21.79 10.24 -4.99
N GLU A 216 22.00 11.26 -5.82
CA GLU A 216 23.08 11.26 -6.82
C GLU A 216 24.47 11.19 -6.17
N ASN A 217 24.71 11.97 -5.11
CA ASN A 217 25.98 11.94 -4.39
C ASN A 217 26.22 10.60 -3.68
N GLU A 218 25.18 10.00 -3.10
CA GLU A 218 25.25 8.69 -2.45
C GLU A 218 25.51 7.58 -3.46
N LYS A 219 24.86 7.62 -4.63
CA LYS A 219 25.15 6.69 -5.75
C LYS A 219 26.59 6.82 -6.25
N ARG A 220 27.11 8.04 -6.38
CA ARG A 220 28.53 8.26 -6.72
C ARG A 220 29.45 7.69 -5.65
N ARG A 221 29.14 7.89 -4.37
CA ARG A 221 29.92 7.32 -3.26
C ARG A 221 29.91 5.80 -3.28
N ILE A 222 28.78 5.17 -3.59
CA ILE A 222 28.69 3.71 -3.78
C ILE A 222 29.63 3.25 -4.90
N GLN A 223 29.62 3.92 -6.06
CA GLN A 223 30.54 3.60 -7.17
C GLN A 223 32.01 3.81 -6.82
N ASP A 224 32.33 4.81 -6.00
CA ASP A 224 33.69 5.04 -5.52
C ASP A 224 34.12 3.95 -4.52
N LEU A 225 33.21 3.49 -3.67
CA LEU A 225 33.43 2.37 -2.76
C LEU A 225 33.69 1.07 -3.53
N ASP A 226 32.93 0.79 -4.59
CA ASP A 226 33.18 -0.37 -5.47
C ASP A 226 34.62 -0.38 -6.00
N LYS A 227 35.06 0.76 -6.56
CA LYS A 227 36.44 0.91 -7.07
C LYS A 227 37.50 0.78 -5.97
N LEU A 228 37.21 1.27 -4.76
CA LEU A 228 38.12 1.17 -3.63
C LEU A 228 38.25 -0.29 -3.16
N ILE A 229 37.14 -1.04 -3.12
CA ILE A 229 37.13 -2.46 -2.78
C ILE A 229 37.93 -3.28 -3.81
N GLU A 230 37.73 -3.01 -5.11
CA GLU A 230 38.51 -3.64 -6.19
C GLU A 230 40.01 -3.39 -6.04
N ARG A 231 40.43 -2.13 -5.85
CA ARG A 231 41.85 -1.78 -5.69
C ARG A 231 42.49 -2.40 -4.46
N ILE A 232 41.77 -2.41 -3.34
CA ILE A 232 42.29 -2.97 -2.08
C ILE A 232 42.48 -4.49 -2.20
N TYR A 233 41.64 -5.17 -2.96
CA TYR A 233 41.85 -6.57 -3.31
C TYR A 233 43.11 -6.75 -4.17
N GLU A 234 43.29 -5.93 -5.21
CA GLU A 234 44.50 -5.96 -6.05
C GLU A 234 45.78 -5.73 -5.22
N ASP A 235 45.78 -4.72 -4.34
CA ASP A 235 46.91 -4.41 -3.46
C ASP A 235 47.22 -5.53 -2.47
N GLN A 236 46.22 -6.27 -2.00
CA GLN A 236 46.43 -7.45 -1.17
C GLN A 236 47.12 -8.57 -1.95
N VAL A 237 46.68 -8.83 -3.19
CA VAL A 237 47.25 -9.87 -4.06
C VAL A 237 48.71 -9.53 -4.43
N LEU A 238 49.01 -8.25 -4.63
CA LEU A 238 50.38 -7.75 -4.89
C LEU A 238 51.27 -7.71 -3.63
N GLY A 239 50.70 -7.94 -2.44
CA GLY A 239 51.44 -7.93 -1.17
C GLY A 239 51.72 -6.53 -0.62
N ASN A 240 51.09 -5.50 -1.17
CA ASN A 240 51.22 -4.10 -0.69
C ASN A 240 50.56 -3.89 0.67
N ILE A 241 49.56 -4.71 1.01
CA ILE A 241 48.85 -4.68 2.30
C ILE A 241 48.77 -6.07 2.94
N SER A 242 48.75 -6.10 4.28
CA SER A 242 48.55 -7.36 5.02
C SER A 242 47.09 -7.83 4.94
N ALA A 243 46.89 -9.15 5.04
CA ALA A 243 45.55 -9.74 5.05
C ALA A 243 44.65 -9.21 6.19
N GLU A 244 45.25 -8.87 7.35
CA GLU A 244 44.53 -8.29 8.48
C GLU A 244 44.05 -6.86 8.20
N CYS A 245 44.88 -6.06 7.50
CA CYS A 245 44.49 -4.70 7.10
C CYS A 245 43.38 -4.74 6.04
N TYR A 246 43.49 -5.65 5.06
CA TYR A 246 42.45 -5.90 4.06
C TYR A 246 41.11 -6.24 4.73
N ALA A 247 41.09 -7.25 5.62
CA ALA A 247 39.86 -7.69 6.28
C ALA A 247 39.17 -6.58 7.08
N ARG A 248 39.94 -5.70 7.74
CA ARG A 248 39.38 -4.56 8.47
C ARG A 248 38.82 -3.50 7.52
N MET A 249 39.52 -3.19 6.43
CA MET A 249 39.11 -2.17 5.46
C MET A 249 37.91 -2.63 4.62
N SER A 250 37.89 -3.89 4.16
CA SER A 250 36.80 -4.46 3.38
C SER A 250 35.49 -4.42 4.17
N VAL A 251 35.51 -4.85 5.44
CA VAL A 251 34.33 -4.80 6.32
C VAL A 251 33.82 -3.37 6.51
N ASN A 252 34.70 -2.38 6.66
CA ASN A 252 34.29 -0.98 6.80
C ASN A 252 33.61 -0.45 5.53
N TYR A 253 34.20 -0.73 4.35
CA TYR A 253 33.62 -0.30 3.08
C TYR A 253 32.33 -1.02 2.74
N GLU A 254 32.24 -2.33 3.01
CA GLU A 254 31.01 -3.12 2.86
C GLU A 254 29.88 -2.60 3.76
N ASN A 255 30.20 -2.24 5.01
CA ASN A 255 29.22 -1.64 5.92
C ASN A 255 28.76 -0.26 5.45
N GLU A 256 29.67 0.61 5.00
CA GLU A 256 29.34 1.92 4.43
C GLU A 256 28.46 1.76 3.18
N GLN A 257 28.82 0.85 2.29
CA GLN A 257 28.08 0.56 1.06
C GLN A 257 26.67 0.03 1.37
N CYS A 258 26.54 -0.92 2.29
CA CYS A 258 25.25 -1.44 2.72
C CYS A 258 24.35 -0.34 3.32
N HIS A 259 24.92 0.53 4.15
CA HIS A 259 24.20 1.68 4.70
C HIS A 259 23.71 2.64 3.60
N LEU A 260 24.58 2.99 2.66
CA LEU A 260 24.23 3.89 1.54
C LEU A 260 23.19 3.27 0.61
N ILE A 261 23.28 1.98 0.29
CA ILE A 261 22.27 1.29 -0.54
C ILE A 261 20.89 1.36 0.12
N ASN A 262 20.81 1.06 1.42
CA ASN A 262 19.54 1.13 2.15
C ASN A 262 18.99 2.57 2.20
N LYS A 263 19.86 3.54 2.43
CA LYS A 263 19.48 4.95 2.47
C LYS A 263 18.98 5.46 1.12
N VAL A 264 19.68 5.13 0.02
CA VAL A 264 19.26 5.44 -1.35
C VAL A 264 17.88 4.83 -1.62
N ALA A 265 17.66 3.57 -1.24
CA ALA A 265 16.36 2.91 -1.43
C ALA A 265 15.23 3.58 -0.64
N GLU A 266 15.50 4.08 0.57
CA GLU A 266 14.53 4.86 1.35
C GLU A 266 14.24 6.23 0.73
N ASP A 267 15.28 6.93 0.30
CA ASP A 267 15.16 8.28 -0.27
C ASP A 267 14.52 8.26 -1.66
N GLU A 268 14.78 7.24 -2.48
CA GLU A 268 14.08 7.00 -3.74
C GLU A 268 12.59 6.72 -3.51
N LYS A 269 12.23 5.93 -2.48
CA LYS A 269 10.82 5.70 -2.11
C LYS A 269 10.13 7.00 -1.69
N LYS A 270 10.81 7.85 -0.91
CA LYS A 270 10.28 9.18 -0.53
C LYS A 270 10.08 10.06 -1.76
N LEU A 271 11.06 10.10 -2.66
CA LEU A 271 10.99 10.87 -3.90
C LEU A 271 9.82 10.41 -4.79
N ALA A 272 9.68 9.09 -5.00
CA ALA A 272 8.57 8.51 -5.74
C ALA A 272 7.21 8.86 -5.12
N CYS A 273 7.10 8.87 -3.79
CA CYS A 273 5.87 9.26 -3.10
C CYS A 273 5.51 10.75 -3.32
N ILE A 274 6.51 11.63 -3.31
CA ILE A 274 6.32 13.07 -3.59
C ILE A 274 5.88 13.28 -5.05
N GLU A 275 6.55 12.63 -5.99
CA GLU A 275 6.23 12.72 -7.42
C GLU A 275 4.84 12.16 -7.72
N GLN A 276 4.47 11.02 -7.12
CA GLN A 276 3.13 10.44 -7.25
C GLN A 276 2.06 11.40 -6.73
N THR A 277 2.29 12.03 -5.57
CA THR A 277 1.34 13.02 -5.01
C THR A 277 1.15 14.21 -5.97
N SER A 278 2.23 14.68 -6.61
CA SER A 278 2.14 15.75 -7.61
C SER A 278 1.34 15.35 -8.86
N LEU A 279 1.53 14.13 -9.36
CA LEU A 279 0.75 13.59 -10.48
C LEU A 279 -0.73 13.39 -10.11
N ASP A 280 -0.99 12.91 -8.90
CA ASP A 280 -2.35 12.75 -8.37
C ASP A 280 -3.04 14.10 -8.23
N LEU A 281 -2.34 15.17 -7.80
CA LEU A 281 -2.87 16.53 -7.73
C LEU A 281 -3.27 17.05 -9.11
N LYS A 282 -2.38 16.88 -10.11
CA LYS A 282 -2.67 17.28 -11.51
C LYS A 282 -3.87 16.52 -12.08
N THR A 283 -3.95 15.22 -11.80
CA THR A 283 -5.07 14.37 -12.22
C THR A 283 -6.37 14.80 -11.57
N LEU A 284 -6.35 15.07 -10.26
CA LEU A 284 -7.49 15.56 -9.50
C LEU A 284 -7.99 16.89 -10.07
N LEU A 285 -7.11 17.86 -10.28
CA LEU A 285 -7.48 19.16 -10.88
C LEU A 285 -8.12 19.00 -12.26
N LYS A 286 -7.58 18.10 -13.09
CA LYS A 286 -8.15 17.81 -14.42
C LYS A 286 -9.56 17.22 -14.33
N VAL A 287 -9.78 16.29 -13.40
CA VAL A 287 -11.10 15.66 -13.18
C VAL A 287 -12.11 16.66 -12.65
N LEU A 288 -11.73 17.49 -11.68
CA LEU A 288 -12.61 18.49 -11.08
C LEU A 288 -12.95 19.63 -12.05
N ARG A 289 -12.01 20.06 -12.90
CA ARG A 289 -12.27 21.12 -13.92
C ARG A 289 -13.23 20.66 -15.01
N ASN A 290 -13.15 19.40 -15.41
CA ASN A 290 -13.92 18.88 -16.56
C ASN A 290 -15.35 18.47 -16.21
N SER A 291 -15.71 18.43 -14.92
CA SER A 291 -16.99 17.87 -14.46
C SER A 291 -17.85 18.97 -13.85
N THR A 292 -19.02 19.23 -14.43
CA THR A 292 -19.93 20.30 -13.98
C THR A 292 -20.70 19.91 -12.72
N SER A 293 -21.05 18.64 -12.60
CA SER A 293 -21.73 18.00 -11.47
C SER A 293 -21.60 16.49 -11.64
N PHE A 294 -21.36 15.75 -10.56
CA PHE A 294 -21.44 14.29 -10.56
C PHE A 294 -22.84 13.87 -10.11
N GLU A 295 -23.58 13.17 -10.98
CA GLU A 295 -24.88 12.59 -10.65
C GLU A 295 -24.74 11.26 -9.91
N GLU A 296 -23.73 10.45 -10.28
CA GLU A 296 -23.47 9.14 -9.68
C GLU A 296 -21.97 8.89 -9.44
N LEU A 297 -21.67 8.13 -8.39
CA LEU A 297 -20.31 7.69 -8.08
C LEU A 297 -19.94 6.47 -8.91
N THR A 298 -18.94 6.62 -9.78
CA THR A 298 -18.35 5.50 -10.50
C THR A 298 -17.15 4.91 -9.73
N PRO A 299 -16.87 3.60 -9.84
CA PRO A 299 -15.69 2.99 -9.20
C PRO A 299 -14.37 3.66 -9.61
N THR A 300 -14.27 4.11 -10.86
CA THR A 300 -13.09 4.81 -11.38
C THR A 300 -12.89 6.15 -10.69
N LEU A 301 -13.96 6.94 -10.55
CA LEU A 301 -13.94 8.24 -9.87
C LEU A 301 -13.55 8.10 -8.40
N VAL A 302 -14.17 7.16 -7.68
CA VAL A 302 -13.87 6.88 -6.27
C VAL A 302 -12.42 6.43 -6.10
N ASN A 303 -11.91 5.60 -7.01
CA ASN A 303 -10.53 5.13 -6.95
C ASN A 303 -9.50 6.23 -7.25
N SER A 304 -9.81 7.18 -8.13
CA SER A 304 -8.89 8.28 -8.44
C SER A 304 -8.91 9.38 -7.38
N LEU A 305 -10.10 9.75 -6.88
CA LEU A 305 -10.25 10.93 -6.02
C LEU A 305 -10.09 10.62 -4.53
N ILE A 306 -10.48 9.43 -4.06
CA ILE A 306 -10.57 9.13 -2.63
C ILE A 306 -9.44 8.18 -2.22
N ARG A 307 -8.62 8.64 -1.26
CA ARG A 307 -7.60 7.82 -0.61
C ARG A 307 -8.20 6.93 0.47
N ARG A 308 -8.94 7.56 1.37
CA ARG A 308 -9.34 6.98 2.66
C ARG A 308 -10.57 7.72 3.18
N ILE A 309 -11.49 6.98 3.76
CA ILE A 309 -12.69 7.49 4.42
C ILE A 309 -12.65 7.00 5.86
N GLU A 310 -12.70 7.91 6.81
CA GLU A 310 -12.75 7.59 8.23
C GLU A 310 -14.14 7.84 8.80
N VAL A 311 -14.68 6.81 9.44
CA VAL A 311 -16.00 6.86 10.07
C VAL A 311 -15.77 6.94 11.57
N HIS A 312 -16.28 8.01 12.18
CA HIS A 312 -16.27 8.24 13.62
C HIS A 312 -17.43 7.54 14.31
N ASN A 313 -17.39 7.54 15.63
CA ASN A 313 -18.45 6.96 16.43
C ASN A 313 -19.76 7.76 16.28
N ASN A 314 -20.88 7.13 16.61
CA ASN A 314 -22.15 7.85 16.66
C ASN A 314 -22.18 8.79 17.87
N ASP A 315 -22.59 10.03 17.63
CA ASP A 315 -23.01 10.94 18.67
C ASP A 315 -24.54 10.90 18.78
N LYS A 316 -25.04 10.71 20.01
CA LYS A 316 -26.45 10.65 20.36
C LYS A 316 -26.86 11.77 21.34
N SER A 317 -25.97 12.72 21.61
CA SER A 317 -26.15 13.80 22.57
C SER A 317 -27.42 14.64 22.34
N SER A 318 -27.85 14.77 21.08
CA SER A 318 -28.97 15.60 20.64
C SER A 318 -30.27 14.84 20.36
N GLY A 319 -30.37 13.55 20.74
CA GLY A 319 -31.54 12.71 20.49
C GLY A 319 -31.65 12.16 19.06
N HIS A 320 -30.90 12.74 18.11
CA HIS A 320 -30.66 12.18 16.78
C HIS A 320 -29.26 11.56 16.70
N CYS A 321 -29.10 10.52 15.87
CA CYS A 321 -27.82 9.84 15.67
C CYS A 321 -27.00 10.57 14.59
N TYR A 322 -25.94 11.26 14.98
CA TYR A 322 -24.99 11.89 14.08
C TYR A 322 -23.73 11.02 13.95
N VAL A 323 -23.22 10.86 12.73
CA VAL A 323 -21.97 10.13 12.48
C VAL A 323 -21.07 11.03 11.66
N LYS A 324 -19.95 11.45 12.24
CA LYS A 324 -18.95 12.24 11.52
C LYS A 324 -18.19 11.33 10.55
N VAL A 325 -17.97 11.81 9.33
CA VAL A 325 -17.24 11.10 8.28
C VAL A 325 -16.17 12.03 7.72
N ASP A 326 -14.91 11.63 7.85
CA ASP A 326 -13.77 12.37 7.33
C ASP A 326 -13.32 11.73 6.01
N ILE A 327 -13.27 12.51 4.94
CA ILE A 327 -12.89 12.04 3.60
C ILE A 327 -11.52 12.60 3.25
N TYR A 328 -10.56 11.69 3.04
CA TYR A 328 -9.21 12.00 2.60
C TYR A 328 -9.11 11.81 1.09
N PHE A 329 -8.90 12.89 0.37
CA PHE A 329 -8.67 12.87 -1.07
C PHE A 329 -7.23 12.41 -1.39
N THR A 330 -7.04 11.66 -2.49
CA THR A 330 -5.77 11.02 -2.89
C THR A 330 -4.56 11.96 -2.78
N ALA A 331 -4.73 13.17 -3.30
CA ALA A 331 -3.66 14.10 -3.53
C ALA A 331 -3.55 15.21 -2.46
N ILE A 332 -4.64 15.47 -1.73
CA ILE A 332 -4.78 16.66 -0.86
C ILE A 332 -4.98 16.28 0.61
N GLY A 333 -5.39 15.03 0.88
CA GLY A 333 -5.75 14.60 2.22
C GLY A 333 -7.10 15.18 2.65
N LEU A 334 -7.22 15.52 3.94
CA LEU A 334 -8.42 16.14 4.49
C LEU A 334 -8.50 17.61 4.06
N ILE A 335 -9.65 18.01 3.51
CA ILE A 335 -9.94 19.38 3.14
C ILE A 335 -11.15 19.84 3.92
N ASP A 336 -10.94 20.85 4.75
CA ASP A 336 -12.02 21.68 5.24
C ASP A 336 -12.23 22.79 4.20
N ILE A 337 -13.41 22.79 3.55
CA ILE A 337 -13.76 23.83 2.58
C ILE A 337 -13.93 25.13 3.36
N PRO A 338 -13.14 26.18 3.08
CA PRO A 338 -13.21 27.43 3.83
C PRO A 338 -14.58 28.08 3.70
N THR A 339 -15.01 28.76 4.76
CA THR A 339 -16.24 29.55 4.77
C THR A 339 -16.13 30.76 3.85
N GLU A 340 -17.27 31.34 3.43
CA GLU A 340 -17.28 32.47 2.48
C GLU A 340 -16.41 33.66 2.95
N ASP A 341 -16.40 33.93 4.26
CA ASP A 341 -15.60 35.01 4.85
C ASP A 341 -14.10 34.69 4.83
N GLU A 342 -13.72 33.43 5.05
CA GLU A 342 -12.34 32.96 4.92
C GLU A 342 -11.87 33.03 3.46
N ILE A 343 -12.74 32.66 2.50
CA ILE A 343 -12.44 32.78 1.07
C ILE A 343 -12.17 34.25 0.72
N LYS A 344 -13.01 35.19 1.16
CA LYS A 344 -12.79 36.64 0.95
C LYS A 344 -11.45 37.10 1.52
N SER A 345 -11.12 36.67 2.74
CA SER A 345 -9.83 36.98 3.38
C SER A 345 -8.65 36.42 2.60
N LEU A 346 -8.73 35.17 2.14
CA LEU A 346 -7.68 34.53 1.34
C LEU A 346 -7.52 35.20 -0.02
N MET A 347 -8.61 35.56 -0.70
CA MET A 347 -8.55 36.30 -1.96
C MET A 347 -7.88 37.67 -1.80
N ALA A 348 -8.12 38.37 -0.68
CA ALA A 348 -7.43 39.61 -0.36
C ALA A 348 -5.91 39.41 -0.15
N LYS A 349 -5.51 38.32 0.56
CA LYS A 349 -4.10 37.95 0.75
C LYS A 349 -3.41 37.60 -0.57
N ILE A 350 -4.09 36.85 -1.45
CA ILE A 350 -3.59 36.50 -2.80
C ILE A 350 -3.36 37.75 -3.64
N LYS A 351 -4.27 38.73 -3.57
CA LYS A 351 -4.13 40.01 -4.26
C LYS A 351 -2.96 40.83 -3.72
N ALA A 352 -2.66 40.73 -2.42
CA ALA A 352 -1.53 41.41 -1.78
C ALA A 352 -0.17 40.74 -2.07
N ASN A 353 -0.12 39.40 -2.21
CA ASN A 353 1.09 38.62 -2.53
C ASN A 353 0.92 37.76 -3.80
N PRO A 354 0.95 38.35 -5.01
CA PRO A 354 0.76 37.60 -6.26
C PRO A 354 1.87 36.57 -6.55
N GLN A 355 3.05 36.74 -5.94
CA GLN A 355 4.21 35.87 -6.16
C GLN A 355 4.07 34.50 -5.49
N GLU A 356 3.33 34.39 -4.39
CA GLU A 356 3.09 33.12 -3.68
C GLU A 356 2.10 32.21 -4.41
N CYS A 357 1.32 32.75 -5.35
CA CYS A 357 0.26 32.02 -6.06
C CYS A 357 0.69 31.43 -7.41
N ARG A 358 1.94 31.66 -7.84
CA ARG A 358 2.44 31.08 -9.09
C ARG A 358 2.81 29.61 -8.90
N LEU A 359 1.80 28.75 -8.96
CA LEU A 359 1.99 27.39 -9.43
C LEU A 359 2.14 27.47 -10.94
N THR A 360 3.39 27.51 -11.40
CA THR A 360 3.71 27.22 -12.80
C THR A 360 3.00 25.92 -13.20
N ALA A 361 2.10 26.03 -14.17
CA ALA A 361 1.24 24.99 -14.71
C ALA A 361 1.99 23.67 -15.05
#